data_AF-A0A955NF21-F1
#
_entry.id   AF-A0A955NF21-F1
#
_cell.length_a   1.000
_cell.length_b   1.000
_cell.length_c   1.000
_cell.angle_alpha   90.00
_cell.angle_beta   90.00
_cell.angle_gamma   90.00
#
_symmetry.space_group_name_H-M   'P 1'
#
loop_
_entity.id
_entity.type
_entity.pdbx_description
1 polymer ?
#
loop_
_entity_poly.entity_id
_entity_poly.type
_entity_poly.pdbx_seq_one_letter_code
_entity_poly.pdbx_strand_id
1 'polypeptide(L)'
;GIGYGHHAIVWKDGRTSEKALIEADIPDREVADILAKQGLVGGNNLTNETWTARNDPNNPAADARVAGPTVEVTVSWEGLNRWEKLKEILGMPEADYRFGDHRSLIPIWKSGCIVCDVSCPGGKISNHSLTIRDQVMKRLRPKMDLEKLPKDGTTVRVRISR
;
A
#
# COMPACT_ATOMS: atom_id res chain seq x y z
N GLY A 1 -18.04 6.27 9.31
CA GLY A 1 -17.34 6.74 8.10
C GLY A 1 -16.01 6.02 8.06
N ILE A 2 -15.72 5.31 6.98
CA ILE A 2 -14.49 4.52 6.86
C ILE A 2 -13.32 5.50 6.95
N GLY A 3 -12.50 5.36 8.00
CA GLY A 3 -11.30 6.17 8.25
C GLY A 3 -10.17 5.80 7.31
N TYR A 4 -10.43 5.80 5.99
CA TYR A 4 -9.48 5.37 4.98
C TYR A 4 -8.19 6.20 5.09
N GLY A 5 -7.13 5.54 5.54
CA GLY A 5 -5.77 6.03 5.52
C GLY A 5 -5.04 5.56 4.26
N HIS A 6 -3.73 5.75 4.20
CA HIS A 6 -2.90 5.24 3.09
C HIS A 6 -2.70 3.72 3.10
N HIS A 7 -3.41 2.98 3.94
CA HIS A 7 -3.23 1.54 4.16
C HIS A 7 -4.23 0.75 3.32
N ALA A 8 -3.94 0.55 2.04
CA ALA A 8 -4.87 -0.15 1.14
C ALA A 8 -5.05 -1.63 1.54
N ILE A 9 -3.93 -2.34 1.74
CA ILE A 9 -3.95 -3.76 2.10
C ILE A 9 -2.95 -3.98 3.24
N VAL A 10 -3.41 -4.58 4.34
CA VAL A 10 -2.60 -4.84 5.54
C VAL A 10 -2.83 -6.26 6.01
N TRP A 11 -1.77 -6.97 6.37
CA TRP A 11 -1.87 -8.23 7.10
C TRP A 11 -2.63 -8.02 8.42
N LYS A 12 -3.64 -8.85 8.69
CA LYS A 12 -4.56 -8.69 9.83
C LYS A 12 -3.87 -8.62 11.21
N ASP A 13 -2.72 -9.28 11.38
CA ASP A 13 -1.96 -9.25 12.65
C ASP A 13 -0.91 -8.11 12.69
N GLY A 14 -0.88 -7.25 11.67
CA GLY A 14 -0.07 -6.05 11.61
C GLY A 14 -0.61 -4.92 12.49
N ARG A 15 0.27 -4.04 13.02
CA ARG A 15 -0.14 -2.92 13.89
C ARG A 15 -1.06 -1.89 13.23
N THR A 16 -1.22 -1.93 11.91
CA THR A 16 -2.08 -0.99 11.17
C THR A 16 -3.30 -1.65 10.55
N SER A 17 -3.66 -2.88 10.92
CA SER A 17 -4.80 -3.62 10.33
C SER A 17 -6.13 -2.91 10.50
N GLU A 18 -6.42 -2.38 11.69
CA GLU A 18 -7.65 -1.61 11.97
C GLU A 18 -7.82 -0.33 11.12
N LYS A 19 -6.77 0.09 10.40
CA LYS A 19 -6.78 1.25 9.49
C LYS A 19 -6.83 0.85 8.02
N ALA A 20 -6.87 -0.43 7.73
CA ALA A 20 -6.80 -0.97 6.38
C ALA A 20 -8.12 -0.81 5.64
N LEU A 21 -8.06 -0.71 4.32
CA LEU A 21 -9.23 -0.94 3.47
C LEU A 21 -9.50 -2.45 3.31
N ILE A 22 -8.44 -3.25 3.18
CA ILE A 22 -8.52 -4.71 3.06
C ILE A 22 -7.55 -5.32 4.07
N GLU A 23 -8.08 -6.16 4.95
CA GLU A 23 -7.27 -7.03 5.80
C GLU A 23 -6.93 -8.33 5.04
N ALA A 24 -5.65 -8.71 5.07
CA ALA A 24 -5.14 -9.91 4.43
C ALA A 24 -4.79 -10.97 5.47
N ASP A 25 -5.06 -12.23 5.15
CA ASP A 25 -4.67 -13.37 5.98
C ASP A 25 -3.18 -13.72 5.90
N ILE A 26 -2.54 -13.35 4.78
CA ILE A 26 -1.13 -13.68 4.52
C ILE A 26 -0.23 -12.57 5.08
N PRO A 27 0.87 -12.92 5.79
CA PRO A 27 1.83 -11.95 6.28
C PRO A 27 2.48 -11.10 5.18
N ASP A 28 2.77 -9.84 5.50
CA ASP A 28 3.44 -8.90 4.60
C ASP A 28 4.78 -9.44 4.07
N ARG A 29 5.55 -10.10 4.93
CA ARG A 29 6.83 -10.74 4.57
C ARG A 29 6.66 -11.86 3.55
N GLU A 30 5.61 -12.66 3.69
CA GLU A 30 5.35 -13.78 2.80
C GLU A 30 4.98 -13.28 1.41
N VAL A 31 4.18 -12.22 1.31
CA VAL A 31 3.91 -11.54 0.03
C VAL A 31 5.22 -11.07 -0.62
N ALA A 32 6.10 -10.43 0.14
CA ALA A 32 7.40 -9.98 -0.38
C ALA A 32 8.29 -11.15 -0.84
N ASP A 33 8.29 -12.27 -0.11
CA ASP A 33 9.04 -13.47 -0.47
C ASP A 33 8.48 -14.14 -1.73
N ILE A 34 7.17 -14.16 -1.92
CA ILE A 34 6.53 -14.67 -3.15
C ILE A 34 6.95 -13.82 -4.35
N LEU A 35 6.92 -12.49 -4.24
CA LEU A 35 7.34 -11.59 -5.32
C LEU A 35 8.84 -11.76 -5.63
N ALA A 36 9.67 -11.90 -4.59
CA ALA A 36 11.10 -12.17 -4.76
C ALA A 36 11.37 -13.50 -5.47
N LYS A 37 10.62 -14.57 -5.12
CA LYS A 37 10.69 -15.88 -5.80
C LYS A 37 10.29 -15.81 -7.28
N GLN A 38 9.47 -14.84 -7.66
CA GLN A 38 9.11 -14.54 -9.05
C GLN A 38 10.17 -13.68 -9.77
N GLY A 39 11.29 -13.38 -9.12
CA GLY A 39 12.42 -12.64 -9.69
C GLY A 39 12.31 -11.13 -9.57
N LEU A 40 11.35 -10.60 -8.81
CA LEU A 40 11.28 -9.16 -8.54
C LEU A 40 12.31 -8.79 -7.47
N VAL A 41 13.07 -7.73 -7.73
CA VAL A 41 14.01 -7.15 -6.76
C VAL A 41 13.39 -5.88 -6.18
N GLY A 42 13.17 -5.86 -4.88
CA GLY A 42 12.57 -4.72 -4.19
C GLY A 42 13.46 -3.48 -4.23
N GLY A 43 12.86 -2.29 -4.37
CA GLY A 43 13.60 -1.03 -4.48
C GLY A 43 14.46 -0.68 -3.26
N ASN A 44 13.98 -0.99 -2.05
CA ASN A 44 14.69 -0.83 -0.76
C ASN A 44 15.36 0.56 -0.55
N ASN A 45 14.81 1.61 -1.16
CA ASN A 45 15.42 2.95 -1.15
C ASN A 45 14.87 3.87 -0.07
N LEU A 46 13.70 3.57 0.49
CA LEU A 46 13.14 4.37 1.57
C LEU A 46 13.73 3.92 2.92
N THR A 47 13.85 4.87 3.85
CA THR A 47 14.52 4.66 5.14
C THR A 47 13.59 4.96 6.31
N ASN A 48 14.04 4.70 7.54
CA ASN A 48 13.30 5.14 8.73
C ASN A 48 13.09 6.67 8.73
N GLU A 49 14.07 7.41 8.22
CA GLU A 49 14.01 8.88 8.14
C GLU A 49 12.89 9.36 7.23
N THR A 50 12.62 8.67 6.11
CA THR A 50 11.50 8.97 5.21
C THR A 50 10.21 9.16 6.01
N TRP A 51 9.93 8.30 6.98
CA TRP A 51 8.73 8.44 7.83
C TRP A 51 8.89 9.41 8.99
N THR A 52 10.02 9.40 9.70
CA THR A 52 10.16 10.24 10.90
C THR A 52 10.22 11.73 10.56
N ALA A 53 10.74 12.08 9.38
CA ALA A 53 10.84 13.45 8.89
C ALA A 53 9.55 13.98 8.22
N ARG A 54 8.46 13.21 8.15
CA ARG A 54 7.24 13.57 7.40
C ARG A 54 6.59 14.91 7.79
N ASN A 55 6.83 15.36 9.02
CA ASN A 55 6.30 16.64 9.53
C ASN A 55 7.31 17.80 9.43
N ASP A 56 8.56 17.53 9.05
CA ASP A 56 9.59 18.56 8.89
C ASP A 56 9.62 19.03 7.42
N PRO A 57 9.22 20.27 7.12
CA PRO A 57 9.20 20.78 5.74
C PRO A 57 10.59 20.99 5.14
N ASN A 58 11.66 21.03 5.97
CA ASN A 58 13.02 21.30 5.52
C ASN A 58 13.83 20.03 5.30
N ASN A 59 13.35 18.87 5.76
CA ASN A 59 14.03 17.59 5.57
C ASN A 59 13.49 16.86 4.32
N PRO A 60 14.28 16.67 3.26
CA PRO A 60 13.80 16.08 2.00
C PRO A 60 13.54 14.57 2.06
N ALA A 61 13.88 13.87 3.15
CA ALA A 61 13.74 12.42 3.23
C ALA A 61 12.27 11.95 3.03
N ALA A 62 11.30 12.75 3.46
CA ALA A 62 9.87 12.47 3.31
C ALA A 62 9.33 12.73 1.89
N ASP A 63 10.14 13.31 1.00
CA ASP A 63 9.83 13.55 -0.41
C ASP A 63 10.36 12.42 -1.32
N ALA A 64 11.07 11.44 -0.73
CA ALA A 64 11.51 10.25 -1.44
C ALA A 64 10.31 9.40 -1.92
N ARG A 65 10.42 8.91 -3.16
CA ARG A 65 9.45 8.00 -3.78
C ARG A 65 9.97 6.57 -3.74
N VAL A 66 9.08 5.61 -3.54
CA VAL A 66 9.45 4.19 -3.58
C VAL A 66 10.02 3.82 -4.95
N ALA A 67 11.15 3.14 -4.99
CA ALA A 67 11.73 2.57 -6.20
C ALA A 67 11.35 1.10 -6.34
N GLY A 68 11.83 0.46 -7.40
CA GLY A 68 11.58 -0.94 -7.71
C GLY A 68 10.67 -1.14 -8.91
N PRO A 69 10.40 -2.41 -9.28
CA PRO A 69 9.55 -2.74 -10.41
C PRO A 69 8.10 -2.37 -10.11
N THR A 70 7.39 -1.90 -11.14
CA THR A 70 5.93 -1.74 -11.11
C THR A 70 5.27 -3.10 -10.88
N VAL A 71 4.18 -3.08 -10.11
CA VAL A 71 3.30 -4.22 -9.89
C VAL A 71 1.86 -3.79 -10.08
N GLU A 72 1.05 -4.65 -10.65
CA GLU A 72 -0.39 -4.46 -10.74
C GLU A 72 -1.08 -5.15 -9.56
N VAL A 73 -1.94 -4.41 -8.86
CA VAL A 73 -2.80 -4.93 -7.80
C VAL A 73 -4.23 -4.92 -8.32
N THR A 74 -4.83 -6.09 -8.42
CA THR A 74 -6.23 -6.26 -8.82
C THR A 74 -7.04 -6.93 -7.71
N VAL A 75 -8.33 -6.60 -7.65
CA VAL A 75 -9.26 -7.09 -6.63
C VAL A 75 -10.53 -7.65 -7.27
N SER A 76 -11.16 -8.57 -6.58
CA SER A 76 -12.45 -9.16 -6.98
C SER A 76 -13.22 -9.63 -5.75
N TRP A 77 -14.54 -9.48 -5.75
CA TRP A 77 -15.44 -10.00 -4.71
C TRP A 77 -16.74 -10.50 -5.35
N GLU A 78 -17.54 -11.18 -4.54
CA GLU A 78 -18.87 -11.65 -4.93
C GLU A 78 -19.78 -10.48 -5.32
N GLY A 79 -20.25 -10.46 -6.57
CA GLY A 79 -21.06 -9.37 -7.12
C GLY A 79 -20.31 -8.46 -8.11
N LEU A 80 -18.99 -8.31 -7.99
CA LEU A 80 -18.18 -7.66 -9.02
C LEU A 80 -17.90 -8.62 -10.19
N ASN A 81 -17.64 -9.89 -9.89
CA ASN A 81 -17.44 -11.00 -10.84
C ASN A 81 -16.40 -10.76 -11.97
N ARG A 82 -15.51 -9.79 -11.77
CA ARG A 82 -14.32 -9.53 -12.60
C ARG A 82 -13.15 -9.12 -11.71
N TRP A 83 -11.96 -9.06 -12.30
CA TRP A 83 -10.79 -8.44 -11.68
C TRP A 83 -10.74 -6.97 -12.08
N GLU A 84 -10.72 -6.08 -11.10
CA GLU A 84 -10.60 -4.63 -11.30
C GLU A 84 -9.30 -4.15 -10.67
N LYS A 85 -8.64 -3.17 -11.27
CA LYS A 85 -7.39 -2.63 -10.69
C LYS A 85 -7.74 -1.87 -9.41
N LEU A 86 -6.98 -2.10 -8.34
CA LEU A 86 -7.19 -1.46 -7.05
C LEU A 86 -7.21 0.08 -7.20
N LYS A 87 -6.32 0.63 -8.02
CA LYS A 87 -6.26 2.06 -8.27
C LYS A 87 -7.54 2.64 -8.89
N GLU A 88 -8.27 1.87 -9.69
CA GLU A 88 -9.55 2.30 -10.26
C GLU A 88 -10.66 2.22 -9.21
N ILE A 89 -10.66 1.17 -8.38
CA ILE A 89 -11.56 1.07 -7.21
C ILE A 89 -11.38 2.27 -6.29
N LEU A 90 -10.13 2.67 -6.03
CA LEU A 90 -9.78 3.82 -5.19
C LEU A 90 -10.09 5.17 -5.85
N GLY A 91 -10.40 5.22 -7.14
CA GLY A 91 -10.51 6.47 -7.90
C GLY A 91 -9.20 7.23 -7.96
N MET A 92 -8.08 6.52 -8.07
CA MET A 92 -6.70 7.03 -8.13
C MET A 92 -5.95 6.49 -9.39
N PRO A 93 -6.42 6.76 -10.62
CA PRO A 93 -5.89 6.13 -11.83
C PRO A 93 -4.40 6.41 -12.08
N GLU A 94 -3.88 7.53 -11.57
CA GLU A 94 -2.47 7.92 -11.56
C GLU A 94 -1.58 7.18 -10.54
N ALA A 95 -2.12 6.29 -9.70
CA ALA A 95 -1.30 5.48 -8.78
C ALA A 95 -0.35 4.56 -9.57
N ASP A 96 0.93 4.58 -9.19
CA ASP A 96 2.00 3.72 -9.70
C ASP A 96 2.52 2.86 -8.54
N TYR A 97 1.96 1.66 -8.40
CA TYR A 97 2.36 0.74 -7.36
C TYR A 97 3.68 0.04 -7.70
N ARG A 98 4.66 0.13 -6.80
CA ARG A 98 5.98 -0.48 -6.97
C ARG A 98 6.33 -1.38 -5.82
N PHE A 99 7.04 -2.47 -6.12
CA PHE A 99 7.59 -3.37 -5.11
C PHE A 99 8.84 -2.74 -4.46
N GLY A 100 8.64 -2.17 -3.28
CA GLY A 100 9.70 -1.56 -2.46
C GLY A 100 10.36 -2.54 -1.49
N ASP A 101 9.63 -3.58 -1.05
CA ASP A 101 10.02 -4.59 -0.04
C ASP A 101 10.30 -4.00 1.35
N HIS A 102 11.34 -3.19 1.50
CA HIS A 102 11.75 -2.52 2.75
C HIS A 102 11.72 -3.45 3.97
N ARG A 103 12.05 -4.74 3.80
CA ARG A 103 11.90 -5.76 4.85
C ARG A 103 12.75 -5.48 6.08
N SER A 104 13.85 -4.76 5.92
CA SER A 104 14.73 -4.31 7.01
C SER A 104 14.04 -3.36 7.99
N LEU A 105 12.95 -2.68 7.59
CA LEU A 105 12.24 -1.70 8.42
C LEU A 105 11.07 -2.32 9.20
N ILE A 106 10.68 -3.56 8.89
CA ILE A 106 9.58 -4.25 9.59
C ILE A 106 9.82 -4.38 11.10
N PRO A 107 11.03 -4.73 11.60
CA PRO A 107 11.26 -4.86 13.04
C PRO A 107 10.95 -3.57 13.81
N ILE A 108 11.09 -2.41 13.17
CA ILE A 108 10.86 -1.10 13.77
C ILE A 108 9.35 -0.83 13.87
N TRP A 109 8.62 -0.99 12.77
CA TRP A 109 7.24 -0.47 12.68
C TRP A 109 6.18 -1.54 12.87
N LYS A 110 6.47 -2.78 12.47
CA LYS A 110 5.55 -3.92 12.51
C LYS A 110 4.17 -3.56 11.94
N SER A 111 4.14 -2.74 10.88
CA SER A 111 2.91 -2.24 10.26
C SER A 111 2.04 -3.39 9.75
N GLY A 112 2.67 -4.40 9.14
CA GLY A 112 1.99 -5.42 8.36
C GLY A 112 1.45 -4.89 7.03
N CYS A 113 1.82 -3.67 6.61
CA CYS A 113 1.27 -3.06 5.40
C CYS A 113 1.83 -3.74 4.16
N ILE A 114 0.94 -4.29 3.34
CA ILE A 114 1.26 -4.96 2.08
C ILE A 114 1.25 -3.93 0.95
N VAL A 115 0.14 -3.22 0.78
CA VAL A 115 -0.02 -2.16 -0.23
C VAL A 115 -0.31 -0.84 0.47
N CYS A 116 0.52 0.16 0.19
CA CYS A 116 0.38 1.52 0.69
C CYS A 116 0.11 2.51 -0.45
N ASP A 117 -0.83 3.43 -0.26
CA ASP A 117 -1.22 4.43 -1.26
C ASP A 117 -0.32 5.66 -1.31
N VAL A 118 0.76 5.63 -0.53
CA VAL A 118 1.88 6.57 -0.59
C VAL A 118 3.20 5.82 -0.49
N SER A 119 4.31 6.48 -0.83
CA SER A 119 5.68 5.97 -0.69
C SER A 119 6.06 5.86 0.79
N CYS A 120 5.60 4.78 1.43
CA CYS A 120 5.80 4.51 2.84
C CYS A 120 6.79 3.35 3.02
N PRO A 121 7.83 3.50 3.87
CA PRO A 121 8.79 2.42 4.10
C PRO A 121 8.21 1.21 4.84
N GLY A 122 6.96 1.31 5.32
CA GLY A 122 6.24 0.26 6.00
C GLY A 122 5.45 -0.64 5.06
N GLY A 123 5.33 -0.28 3.78
CA GLY A 123 4.67 -1.06 2.74
C GLY A 123 5.65 -1.95 1.97
N LYS A 124 5.19 -3.12 1.53
CA LYS A 124 5.92 -3.97 0.56
C LYS A 124 5.78 -3.47 -0.86
N ILE A 125 4.56 -3.05 -1.16
CA ILE A 125 4.17 -2.36 -2.35
C ILE A 125 3.74 -0.96 -1.92
N SER A 126 4.15 0.06 -2.64
CA SER A 126 3.81 1.44 -2.32
C SER A 126 3.57 2.24 -3.58
N ASN A 127 2.73 3.26 -3.46
CA ASN A 127 2.45 4.19 -4.55
C ASN A 127 3.63 5.15 -4.73
N HIS A 128 4.31 5.07 -5.88
CA HIS A 128 5.38 5.96 -6.28
C HIS A 128 4.88 7.40 -6.52
N SER A 129 3.64 7.56 -6.98
CA SER A 129 3.10 8.87 -7.39
C SER A 129 2.91 9.84 -6.22
N LEU A 130 2.76 9.33 -5.00
CA LEU A 130 2.58 10.13 -3.79
C LEU A 130 3.66 9.79 -2.75
N THR A 131 4.23 10.82 -2.15
CA THR A 131 5.21 10.71 -1.07
C THR A 131 4.52 10.56 0.28
N ILE A 132 5.27 10.19 1.32
CA ILE A 132 4.71 10.19 2.68
C ILE A 132 4.36 11.60 3.16
N ARG A 133 5.06 12.63 2.69
CA ARG A 133 4.70 14.03 2.96
C ARG A 133 3.34 14.38 2.38
N ASP A 134 3.00 13.87 1.20
CA ASP A 134 1.69 14.11 0.59
C ASP A 134 0.54 13.61 1.47
N GLN A 135 0.75 12.59 2.30
CA GLN A 135 -0.22 12.18 3.32
C GLN A 135 -0.43 13.28 4.38
N VAL A 136 0.65 13.83 4.94
CA VAL A 136 0.60 14.89 5.98
C VAL A 136 -0.04 16.17 5.42
N MET A 137 0.29 16.51 4.18
CA MET A 137 -0.29 17.64 3.45
C MET A 137 -1.72 17.38 2.94
N LYS A 138 -2.31 16.21 3.27
CA LYS A 138 -3.65 15.81 2.86
C LYS A 138 -3.85 15.84 1.33
N ARG A 139 -2.84 15.43 0.56
CA ARG A 139 -2.92 15.33 -0.91
C ARG A 139 -3.36 13.94 -1.40
N LEU A 140 -3.31 12.92 -0.53
CA LEU A 140 -4.00 11.66 -0.78
C LEU A 140 -5.53 11.89 -0.77
N ARG A 141 -6.16 11.72 -1.93
CA ARG A 141 -7.58 12.03 -2.18
C ARG A 141 -8.23 10.93 -3.03
N PRO A 142 -8.51 9.74 -2.45
CA PRO A 142 -9.27 8.70 -3.14
C PRO A 142 -10.67 9.20 -3.45
N LYS A 143 -11.19 8.76 -4.59
CA LYS A 143 -12.53 9.09 -5.09
C LYS A 143 -13.34 7.82 -5.29
N MET A 144 -13.29 6.93 -4.28
CA MET A 144 -14.05 5.70 -4.26
C MET A 144 -15.55 5.97 -4.39
N ASP A 145 -16.20 5.20 -5.24
CA ASP A 145 -17.66 5.15 -5.29
C ASP A 145 -18.15 4.17 -4.23
N LEU A 146 -18.53 4.69 -3.07
CA LEU A 146 -18.92 3.90 -1.91
C LEU A 146 -20.16 3.03 -2.16
N GLU A 147 -21.01 3.39 -3.13
CA GLU A 147 -22.19 2.59 -3.49
C GLU A 147 -21.82 1.33 -4.27
N LYS A 148 -20.63 1.32 -4.90
CA LYS A 148 -20.10 0.18 -5.66
C LYS A 148 -19.18 -0.72 -4.84
N LEU A 149 -18.80 -0.29 -3.64
CA LEU A 149 -17.98 -1.12 -2.75
C LEU A 149 -18.83 -2.22 -2.09
N PRO A 150 -18.23 -3.39 -1.80
CA PRO A 150 -18.92 -4.39 -1.03
C PRO A 150 -19.16 -3.90 0.40
N LYS A 151 -20.09 -4.57 1.10
CA LYS A 151 -20.26 -4.34 2.54
C LYS A 151 -18.98 -4.71 3.29
N ASP A 152 -18.74 -4.02 4.40
CA ASP A 152 -17.65 -4.38 5.30
C ASP A 152 -17.76 -5.85 5.75
N GLY A 153 -16.61 -6.51 5.92
CA GLY A 153 -16.52 -7.96 6.18
C GLY A 153 -16.71 -8.87 4.96
N THR A 154 -16.97 -8.33 3.76
CA THR A 154 -17.02 -9.14 2.54
C THR A 154 -15.63 -9.69 2.20
N THR A 155 -15.56 -10.97 1.83
CA THR A 155 -14.31 -11.57 1.35
C THR A 155 -13.89 -10.96 0.02
N VAL A 156 -12.71 -10.36 -0.01
CA VAL A 156 -12.07 -9.81 -1.22
C VAL A 156 -10.91 -10.70 -1.63
N ARG A 157 -10.87 -11.08 -2.89
CA ARG A 157 -9.72 -11.75 -3.51
C ARG A 157 -8.78 -10.68 -4.05
N VAL A 158 -7.50 -10.81 -3.73
CA VAL A 158 -6.44 -9.92 -4.19
C VAL A 158 -5.50 -10.70 -5.09
N ARG A 159 -5.09 -10.10 -6.20
CA ARG A 159 -4.05 -10.61 -7.08
C ARG A 159 -3.00 -9.54 -7.29
N ILE A 160 -1.75 -9.93 -7.14
CA ILE A 160 -0.57 -9.09 -7.41
C ILE A 160 0.18 -9.73 -8.58
N SER A 161 0.43 -8.97 -9.63
CA SER A 161 1.16 -9.39 -10.82
C SER A 161 2.19 -8.34 -11.23
N ARG A 162 3.13 -8.74 -12.09
CA ARG A 162 4.08 -7.84 -12.74
C ARG A 162 3.40 -7.11 -13.90
#